data_AF-A0A352BH07-F1
#
_entry.id   AF-A0A352BH07-F1
#
_cell.length_a   1.000
_cell.length_b   1.000
_cell.length_c   1.000
_cell.angle_alpha   90.00
_cell.angle_beta   90.00
_cell.angle_gamma   90.00
#
_symmetry.space_group_name_H-M   'P 1'
#
loop_
_entity.id
_entity.type
_entity.pdbx_description
1 polymer ?
#
loop_
_entity_poly.entity_id
_entity_poly.type
_entity_poly.pdbx_seq_one_letter_code
_entity_poly.pdbx_strand_id
1 'polypeptide(L)'
;MEDIYETNGKNKKFIATLIAVLLIVPFAFLLSACGANEDIIEVSTYAELSAALSGEHDVVKLTEDIDIDSTLVVTREMTLDLNGHTLFNTKDIWSDDNWSIVEVGKDGNLTINGNGKIDAKENDCYAVDVAYGGKLAIEDGEFIGNISAVYVYEGSAEIKGGKYSIKQLNENGVESAYGCTINIYNQNQDANKASVSIIGGVFANFNPTDKTQNAHDNLVP
;
A
#
# COMPACT_ATOMS: atom_id res chain seq x y z
N MET A 1 2.87 -57.14 -36.59
CA MET A 1 1.66 -57.99 -36.63
C MET A 1 1.65 -58.70 -35.29
N GLU A 2 0.72 -58.28 -34.41
CA GLU A 2 0.07 -59.03 -33.31
C GLU A 2 1.00 -59.76 -32.29
N ASP A 3 0.87 -59.69 -30.96
CA ASP A 3 -0.18 -59.33 -30.00
C ASP A 3 0.54 -59.10 -28.64
N ILE A 4 0.23 -58.07 -27.83
CA ILE A 4 -0.85 -57.95 -26.84
C ILE A 4 -0.78 -58.99 -25.68
N TYR A 5 -0.39 -58.45 -24.52
CA TYR A 5 -0.80 -58.70 -23.12
C TYR A 5 -1.54 -59.97 -22.68
N GLU A 6 -1.15 -60.46 -21.49
CA GLU A 6 -1.95 -60.91 -20.31
C GLU A 6 -1.16 -62.00 -19.54
N THR A 7 -1.14 -62.17 -18.21
CA THR A 7 -1.84 -61.62 -17.04
C THR A 7 -1.16 -62.11 -15.73
N ASN A 8 -1.56 -61.53 -14.60
CA ASN A 8 -1.65 -62.13 -13.24
C ASN A 8 -0.49 -62.01 -12.22
N GLY A 9 -0.49 -60.87 -11.51
CA GLY A 9 -1.06 -60.81 -10.16
C GLY A 9 -0.32 -61.50 -9.00
N LYS A 10 0.35 -60.69 -8.16
CA LYS A 10 0.26 -60.73 -6.67
C LYS A 10 1.11 -59.63 -6.01
N ASN A 11 0.42 -58.63 -5.48
CA ASN A 11 0.71 -57.88 -4.25
C ASN A 11 2.18 -57.62 -3.86
N LYS A 12 2.61 -56.35 -3.96
CA LYS A 12 3.18 -55.61 -2.81
C LYS A 12 3.20 -54.10 -3.11
N LYS A 13 2.64 -53.38 -2.14
CA LYS A 13 2.37 -51.94 -2.12
C LYS A 13 3.66 -51.12 -2.26
N PHE A 14 3.67 -50.12 -3.13
CA PHE A 14 4.30 -48.83 -2.86
C PHE A 14 3.47 -47.74 -3.54
N ILE A 15 2.74 -47.00 -2.71
CA ILE A 15 2.01 -45.79 -3.07
C ILE A 15 3.03 -44.66 -3.12
N ALA A 16 3.15 -43.99 -4.26
CA ALA A 16 3.69 -42.63 -4.34
C ALA A 16 3.17 -41.96 -5.61
N THR A 17 1.97 -41.40 -5.48
CA THR A 17 1.42 -40.37 -6.37
C THR A 17 2.08 -39.04 -6.03
N LEU A 18 2.62 -38.30 -6.99
CA LEU A 18 2.42 -36.85 -7.00
C LEU A 18 2.61 -36.25 -8.39
N ILE A 19 1.51 -35.66 -8.88
CA ILE A 19 1.37 -34.86 -10.09
C ILE A 19 2.00 -33.49 -9.78
N ALA A 20 3.06 -33.13 -10.50
CA ALA A 20 3.66 -31.80 -10.43
C ALA A 20 3.23 -30.96 -11.64
N VAL A 21 1.98 -30.49 -11.63
CA VAL A 21 1.52 -29.40 -12.49
C VAL A 21 0.47 -28.61 -11.72
N LEU A 22 0.88 -27.58 -10.99
CA LEU A 22 0.07 -26.42 -10.62
C LEU A 22 0.91 -25.54 -9.69
N LEU A 23 1.32 -24.36 -10.18
CA LEU A 23 1.49 -23.11 -9.43
C LEU A 23 1.99 -22.02 -10.40
N ILE A 24 1.22 -21.77 -11.45
CA ILE A 24 1.12 -20.43 -12.03
C ILE A 24 -0.32 -20.01 -11.73
N VAL A 25 -0.52 -19.49 -10.52
CA VAL A 25 -1.71 -18.73 -10.21
C VAL A 25 -1.36 -17.29 -10.58
N PRO A 26 -1.98 -16.69 -11.61
CA PRO A 26 -1.86 -15.26 -11.80
C PRO A 26 -2.44 -14.57 -10.57
N PHE A 27 -1.66 -13.66 -10.00
CA PHE A 27 -2.01 -12.78 -8.89
C PHE A 27 -3.07 -11.78 -9.36
N ALA A 28 -4.29 -12.26 -9.54
CA ALA A 28 -5.47 -11.48 -9.84
C ALA A 28 -6.66 -12.25 -9.29
N PHE A 29 -7.59 -11.54 -8.66
CA PHE A 29 -8.78 -12.02 -7.94
C PHE A 29 -8.60 -12.30 -6.45
N LEU A 30 -8.76 -11.23 -5.68
CA LEU A 30 -9.42 -11.27 -4.39
C LEU A 30 -10.34 -10.07 -4.27
N LEU A 31 -11.58 -10.23 -4.75
CA LEU A 31 -12.80 -9.60 -4.22
C LEU A 31 -14.00 -10.17 -4.99
N SER A 32 -14.60 -11.21 -4.44
CA SER A 32 -16.04 -11.41 -4.62
C SER A 32 -16.56 -12.29 -3.50
N ALA A 33 -16.85 -11.65 -2.37
CA ALA A 33 -17.80 -12.18 -1.42
C ALA A 33 -19.00 -11.23 -1.42
N CYS A 34 -20.09 -11.69 -2.03
CA CYS A 34 -21.42 -11.07 -2.08
C CYS A 34 -21.61 -9.94 -3.12
N GLY A 35 -21.82 -10.29 -4.39
CA GLY A 35 -22.92 -9.81 -5.24
C GLY A 35 -23.23 -8.31 -5.40
N ALA A 36 -22.40 -7.38 -4.93
CA ALA A 36 -22.44 -5.99 -5.31
C ALA A 36 -21.52 -5.82 -6.54
N ASN A 37 -22.06 -5.27 -7.63
CA ASN A 37 -21.17 -4.63 -8.59
C ASN A 37 -20.58 -3.44 -7.83
N GLU A 38 -19.27 -3.47 -7.56
CA GLU A 38 -18.60 -2.30 -7.00
C GLU A 38 -18.90 -1.10 -7.90
N ASP A 39 -19.27 0.02 -7.29
CA ASP A 39 -19.47 1.26 -8.02
C ASP A 39 -18.10 1.87 -8.36
N ILE A 40 -17.68 1.72 -9.62
CA ILE A 40 -16.36 2.14 -10.10
C ILE A 40 -16.51 3.44 -10.90
N ILE A 41 -15.72 4.45 -10.54
CA ILE A 41 -15.47 5.63 -11.36
C ILE A 41 -14.04 5.63 -11.89
N GLU A 42 -13.89 5.83 -13.20
CA GLU A 42 -12.59 6.02 -13.84
C GLU A 42 -12.25 7.51 -13.92
N VAL A 43 -11.00 7.86 -13.56
CA VAL A 43 -10.52 9.23 -13.54
C VAL A 43 -9.15 9.34 -14.21
N SER A 44 -8.92 10.45 -14.91
CA SER A 44 -7.71 10.70 -15.70
C SER A 44 -7.06 12.06 -15.38
N THR A 45 -7.69 12.87 -14.55
CA THR A 45 -7.21 14.21 -14.18
C THR A 45 -7.32 14.44 -12.69
N TYR A 46 -6.53 15.39 -12.18
CA TYR A 46 -6.58 15.80 -10.76
C TYR A 46 -7.98 16.28 -10.35
N ALA A 47 -8.67 17.03 -11.20
CA ALA A 47 -10.01 17.54 -10.91
C ALA A 47 -11.06 16.41 -10.79
N GLU A 48 -11.01 15.42 -11.68
CA GLU A 48 -11.87 14.24 -11.63
C GLU A 48 -11.58 13.38 -10.39
N LEU A 49 -10.30 13.14 -10.10
CA LEU A 49 -9.87 12.41 -8.91
C LEU A 49 -10.36 13.10 -7.63
N SER A 50 -10.10 14.40 -7.48
CA SER A 50 -10.54 15.18 -6.32
C SER A 50 -12.06 15.14 -6.13
N ALA A 51 -12.82 15.24 -7.23
CA ALA A 51 -14.28 15.11 -7.19
C ALA A 51 -14.73 13.70 -6.78
N ALA A 52 -14.08 12.65 -7.31
CA ALA A 52 -14.39 11.26 -7.01
C ALA A 52 -14.12 10.88 -5.54
N LEU A 53 -13.05 11.42 -4.94
CA LEU A 53 -12.76 11.20 -3.52
C LEU A 53 -13.85 11.77 -2.60
N SER A 54 -14.47 12.89 -2.99
CA SER A 54 -15.61 13.50 -2.29
C SER A 54 -16.97 12.91 -2.67
N GLY A 55 -17.02 12.02 -3.66
CA GLY A 55 -18.23 11.39 -4.17
C GLY A 55 -18.70 10.18 -3.38
N GLU A 56 -19.50 9.33 -4.01
CA GLU A 56 -20.14 8.16 -3.38
C GLU A 56 -19.64 6.81 -3.94
N HIS A 57 -18.74 6.82 -4.94
CA HIS A 57 -18.26 5.61 -5.61
C HIS A 57 -17.37 4.76 -4.69
N ASP A 58 -17.57 3.45 -4.67
CA ASP A 58 -16.78 2.51 -3.85
C ASP A 58 -15.32 2.44 -4.29
N VAL A 59 -15.08 2.50 -5.61
CA VAL A 59 -13.76 2.39 -6.21
C VAL A 59 -13.48 3.58 -7.13
N VAL A 60 -12.35 4.24 -6.90
CA VAL A 60 -11.82 5.27 -7.80
C VAL A 60 -10.62 4.68 -8.52
N LYS A 61 -10.73 4.53 -9.84
CA LYS A 61 -9.74 3.87 -10.68
C LYS A 61 -9.01 4.87 -11.57
N LEU A 62 -7.69 4.86 -11.55
CA LEU A 62 -6.88 5.69 -12.43
C LEU A 62 -6.83 5.10 -13.84
N THR A 63 -6.88 5.96 -14.85
CA THR A 63 -6.67 5.60 -16.26
C THR A 63 -5.49 6.31 -16.89
N GLU A 64 -4.88 7.26 -16.19
CA GLU A 64 -3.69 8.01 -16.59
C GLU A 64 -2.86 8.35 -15.35
N ASP A 65 -1.59 8.71 -15.58
CA ASP A 65 -0.76 9.34 -14.55
C ASP A 65 -1.31 10.75 -14.23
N ILE A 66 -1.36 11.12 -12.96
CA ILE A 66 -1.95 12.39 -12.49
C ILE A 66 -0.93 13.17 -11.66
N ASP A 67 -0.60 14.37 -12.15
CA ASP A 67 0.07 15.41 -11.38
C ASP A 67 -0.96 16.09 -10.47
N ILE A 68 -0.77 16.01 -9.15
CA ILE A 68 -1.67 16.61 -8.17
C ILE A 68 -1.21 18.04 -7.83
N ASP A 69 -2.18 18.94 -7.69
CA ASP A 69 -1.92 20.34 -7.33
C ASP A 69 -2.07 20.61 -5.82
N SER A 70 -2.66 19.68 -5.06
CA SER A 70 -2.83 19.75 -3.60
C SER A 70 -3.06 18.34 -3.05
N THR A 71 -2.84 18.16 -1.74
CA THR A 71 -3.12 16.91 -1.03
C THR A 71 -4.54 16.41 -1.29
N LEU A 72 -4.63 15.12 -1.59
CA LEU A 72 -5.87 14.38 -1.76
C LEU A 72 -6.33 13.85 -0.40
N VAL A 73 -7.38 14.45 0.16
CA VAL A 73 -7.90 14.07 1.47
C VAL A 73 -9.05 13.08 1.34
N VAL A 74 -8.91 11.91 1.96
CA VAL A 74 -9.94 10.86 2.01
C VAL A 74 -10.61 10.84 3.37
N THR A 75 -11.92 11.07 3.40
CA THR A 75 -12.75 11.15 4.63
C THR A 75 -13.92 10.17 4.64
N ARG A 76 -13.83 9.12 3.82
CA ARG A 76 -14.83 8.06 3.69
C ARG A 76 -14.20 6.71 3.41
N GLU A 77 -15.01 5.67 3.40
CA GLU A 77 -14.61 4.34 2.93
C GLU A 77 -14.57 4.29 1.40
N MET A 78 -13.44 3.84 0.84
CA MET A 78 -13.26 3.63 -0.60
C MET A 78 -11.96 2.88 -0.94
N THR A 79 -11.86 2.39 -2.18
CA THR A 79 -10.63 1.83 -2.76
C THR A 79 -10.07 2.71 -3.87
N LEU A 80 -8.81 3.10 -3.75
CA LEU A 80 -8.05 3.78 -4.81
C LEU A 80 -7.28 2.72 -5.60
N ASP A 81 -7.80 2.38 -6.77
CA ASP A 81 -7.12 1.49 -7.74
C ASP A 81 -6.20 2.34 -8.62
N LEU A 82 -4.90 2.28 -8.30
CA LEU A 82 -3.87 3.00 -9.05
C LEU A 82 -3.73 2.43 -10.48
N ASN A 83 -4.15 1.19 -10.73
CA ASN A 83 -4.19 0.56 -12.05
C ASN A 83 -2.88 0.71 -12.87
N GLY A 84 -1.74 0.60 -12.20
CA GLY A 84 -0.41 0.76 -12.80
C GLY A 84 0.03 2.21 -13.07
N HIS A 85 -0.81 3.20 -12.78
CA HIS A 85 -0.54 4.62 -12.98
C HIS A 85 0.10 5.30 -11.76
N THR A 86 0.62 6.49 -11.99
CA THR A 86 1.35 7.29 -11.01
C THR A 86 0.52 8.47 -10.52
N LEU A 87 0.37 8.62 -9.20
CA LEU A 87 0.08 9.90 -8.56
C LEU A 87 1.40 10.55 -8.16
N PHE A 88 1.62 11.81 -8.54
CA PHE A 88 2.83 12.54 -8.24
C PHE A 88 2.53 14.03 -8.12
N ASN A 89 3.46 14.81 -7.61
CA ASN A 89 3.38 16.26 -7.62
C ASN A 89 4.62 16.87 -8.28
N THR A 90 4.44 17.91 -9.09
CA THR A 90 5.56 18.68 -9.68
C THR A 90 5.83 20.00 -8.96
N LYS A 91 4.89 20.46 -8.16
CA LYS A 91 4.98 21.66 -7.31
C LYS A 91 4.95 21.27 -5.84
N ASP A 92 5.50 22.13 -4.99
CA ASP A 92 5.42 21.92 -3.55
C ASP A 92 3.96 22.00 -3.09
N ILE A 93 3.50 20.97 -2.39
CA ILE A 93 2.15 20.91 -1.80
C ILE A 93 2.19 20.87 -0.28
N TRP A 94 3.37 20.70 0.32
CA TRP A 94 3.53 20.73 1.77
C TRP A 94 3.11 22.08 2.35
N SER A 95 2.32 22.04 3.42
CA SER A 95 1.93 23.20 4.23
C SER A 95 1.66 22.77 5.67
N ASP A 96 1.32 23.72 6.54
CA ASP A 96 1.04 23.43 7.96
C ASP A 96 -0.07 22.38 8.14
N ASP A 97 -1.06 22.37 7.24
CA ASP A 97 -2.23 21.50 7.27
C ASP A 97 -2.21 20.39 6.19
N ASN A 98 -1.15 20.29 5.38
CA ASN A 98 -1.07 19.30 4.30
C ASN A 98 0.34 18.71 4.20
N TRP A 99 0.50 17.40 4.41
CA TRP A 99 1.82 16.79 4.55
C TRP A 99 2.16 15.74 3.49
N SER A 100 1.24 15.38 2.61
CA SER A 100 1.40 14.22 1.71
C SER A 100 0.72 14.40 0.35
N ILE A 101 0.95 13.45 -0.57
CA ILE A 101 0.09 13.33 -1.77
C ILE A 101 -1.32 12.89 -1.37
N VAL A 102 -1.44 11.89 -0.50
CA VAL A 102 -2.73 11.35 -0.04
C VAL A 102 -2.78 11.34 1.49
N GLU A 103 -3.76 12.08 2.05
CA GLU A 103 -4.08 12.02 3.48
C GLU A 103 -5.33 11.15 3.69
N VAL A 104 -5.24 10.19 4.61
CA VAL A 104 -6.42 9.50 5.16
C VAL A 104 -6.83 10.22 6.44
N GLY A 105 -7.82 11.10 6.30
CA GLY A 105 -8.30 11.96 7.37
C GLY A 105 -9.41 11.33 8.21
N LYS A 106 -10.12 12.20 8.94
CA LYS A 106 -11.24 11.80 9.80
C LYS A 106 -12.31 11.06 8.99
N ASP A 107 -12.80 9.95 9.54
CA ASP A 107 -13.79 9.04 8.93
C ASP A 107 -13.30 8.34 7.64
N GLY A 108 -12.04 8.60 7.23
CA GLY A 108 -11.37 7.93 6.12
C GLY A 108 -11.08 6.47 6.41
N ASN A 109 -11.44 5.60 5.45
CA ASN A 109 -11.11 4.18 5.44
C ASN A 109 -10.68 3.79 4.03
N LEU A 110 -9.40 4.03 3.73
CA LEU A 110 -8.84 3.93 2.39
C LEU A 110 -8.13 2.59 2.20
N THR A 111 -8.46 1.88 1.11
CA THR A 111 -7.62 0.82 0.57
C THR A 111 -6.90 1.32 -0.69
N ILE A 112 -5.59 1.08 -0.82
CA ILE A 112 -4.81 1.37 -2.03
C ILE A 112 -4.34 0.07 -2.66
N ASN A 113 -4.56 -0.09 -3.97
CA ASN A 113 -4.13 -1.25 -4.75
C ASN A 113 -3.87 -0.88 -6.24
N GLY A 114 -3.74 -1.89 -7.10
CA GLY A 114 -3.62 -1.72 -8.55
C GLY A 114 -2.19 -1.63 -9.07
N ASN A 115 -1.20 -1.85 -8.20
CA ASN A 115 0.23 -1.90 -8.52
C ASN A 115 0.76 -0.68 -9.30
N GLY A 116 0.18 0.50 -9.05
CA GLY A 116 0.69 1.79 -9.52
C GLY A 116 1.69 2.42 -8.56
N LYS A 117 1.91 3.73 -8.68
CA LYS A 117 2.94 4.45 -7.93
C LYS A 117 2.38 5.74 -7.28
N ILE A 118 2.85 6.05 -6.07
CA ILE A 118 2.67 7.37 -5.43
C ILE A 118 4.06 7.95 -5.19
N ASP A 119 4.38 9.06 -5.85
CA ASP A 119 5.74 9.60 -6.00
C ASP A 119 5.81 11.08 -5.59
N ALA A 120 6.09 11.32 -4.31
CA ALA A 120 6.18 12.66 -3.75
C ALA A 120 7.43 13.40 -4.25
N LYS A 121 7.28 14.66 -4.65
CA LYS A 121 8.37 15.50 -5.14
C LYS A 121 9.53 15.56 -4.15
N GLU A 122 10.76 15.60 -4.66
CA GLU A 122 11.94 15.87 -3.84
C GLU A 122 11.84 17.21 -3.09
N ASN A 123 12.29 17.22 -1.83
CA ASN A 123 12.25 18.34 -0.89
C ASN A 123 10.84 18.86 -0.56
N ASP A 124 9.83 18.02 -0.66
CA ASP A 124 8.44 18.39 -0.38
C ASP A 124 7.81 17.46 0.67
N CYS A 125 6.95 16.52 0.25
CA CYS A 125 5.97 15.88 1.12
C CYS A 125 6.13 14.36 1.31
N TYR A 126 5.28 13.77 2.13
CA TYR A 126 5.14 12.32 2.26
C TYR A 126 4.39 11.73 1.06
N ALA A 127 4.53 10.43 0.80
CA ALA A 127 3.68 9.79 -0.21
C ALA A 127 2.25 9.65 0.31
N VAL A 128 2.08 9.05 1.49
CA VAL A 128 0.77 8.90 2.15
C VAL A 128 0.90 9.21 3.64
N ASP A 129 -0.10 9.87 4.21
CA ASP A 129 -0.22 10.00 5.66
C ASP A 129 -1.61 9.65 6.20
N VAL A 130 -1.67 9.38 7.50
CA VAL A 130 -2.89 9.03 8.23
C VAL A 130 -3.06 9.99 9.40
N ALA A 131 -4.18 10.70 9.42
CA ALA A 131 -4.49 11.73 10.39
C ALA A 131 -5.91 11.60 10.93
N TYR A 132 -6.16 12.25 12.07
CA TYR A 132 -7.49 12.39 12.68
C TYR A 132 -8.27 11.07 12.87
N GLY A 133 -7.57 9.95 13.06
CA GLY A 133 -8.17 8.64 13.31
C GLY A 133 -8.53 7.85 12.04
N GLY A 134 -8.02 8.27 10.87
CA GLY A 134 -8.19 7.58 9.61
C GLY A 134 -7.61 6.16 9.61
N LYS A 135 -8.01 5.36 8.61
CA LYS A 135 -7.58 3.97 8.44
C LYS A 135 -7.10 3.72 7.03
N LEU A 136 -5.87 3.25 6.91
CA LEU A 136 -5.22 2.94 5.65
C LEU A 136 -4.92 1.45 5.54
N ALA A 137 -5.25 0.83 4.41
CA ALA A 137 -4.78 -0.48 4.01
C ALA A 137 -4.04 -0.36 2.66
N ILE A 138 -2.81 -0.87 2.59
CA ILE A 138 -2.03 -0.93 1.35
C ILE A 138 -1.86 -2.39 0.96
N GLU A 139 -2.47 -2.78 -0.16
CA GLU A 139 -2.37 -4.13 -0.71
C GLU A 139 -1.13 -4.29 -1.61
N ASP A 140 -0.88 -3.33 -2.50
CA ASP A 140 0.27 -3.30 -3.40
C ASP A 140 0.57 -1.86 -3.89
N GLY A 141 1.53 -1.71 -4.81
CA GLY A 141 1.99 -0.43 -5.36
C GLY A 141 3.41 -0.05 -4.96
N GLU A 142 3.87 1.11 -5.42
CA GLU A 142 5.17 1.70 -5.10
C GLU A 142 4.99 3.09 -4.48
N PHE A 143 5.51 3.28 -3.27
CA PHE A 143 5.33 4.49 -2.46
C PHE A 143 6.69 5.13 -2.22
N ILE A 144 6.87 6.32 -2.78
CA ILE A 144 8.12 7.07 -2.75
C ILE A 144 7.84 8.40 -2.06
N GLY A 145 8.19 8.49 -0.79
CA GLY A 145 8.10 9.75 -0.04
C GLY A 145 9.30 10.65 -0.30
N ASN A 146 9.16 11.95 -0.09
CA ASN A 146 10.35 12.75 0.16
C ASN A 146 10.96 12.34 1.50
N ILE A 147 10.19 12.48 2.58
CA ILE A 147 10.63 12.20 3.95
C ILE A 147 10.15 10.83 4.44
N SER A 148 8.87 10.51 4.21
CA SER A 148 8.25 9.24 4.62
C SER A 148 7.39 8.69 3.48
N ALA A 149 7.50 7.39 3.20
CA ALA A 149 6.58 6.73 2.28
C ALA A 149 5.20 6.55 2.92
N VAL A 150 5.17 6.21 4.22
CA VAL A 150 3.95 6.18 5.03
C VAL A 150 4.23 6.88 6.35
N TYR A 151 3.41 7.88 6.69
CA TYR A 151 3.45 8.56 7.99
C TYR A 151 2.10 8.41 8.72
N VAL A 152 2.12 7.92 9.96
CA VAL A 152 0.89 7.82 10.78
C VAL A 152 0.98 8.83 11.91
N TYR A 153 0.24 9.93 11.78
CA TYR A 153 0.09 10.92 12.84
C TYR A 153 -0.94 10.44 13.87
N GLU A 154 -2.17 10.15 13.45
CA GLU A 154 -3.26 9.64 14.29
C GLU A 154 -4.18 8.74 13.46
N GLY A 155 -4.37 7.49 13.87
CA GLY A 155 -5.10 6.48 13.11
C GLY A 155 -4.34 5.16 12.99
N SER A 156 -4.61 4.39 11.93
CA SER A 156 -3.93 3.10 11.71
C SER A 156 -3.59 2.86 10.26
N ALA A 157 -2.40 2.29 10.00
CA ALA A 157 -2.03 1.76 8.69
C ALA A 157 -1.77 0.26 8.73
N GLU A 158 -2.29 -0.48 7.76
CA GLU A 158 -2.00 -1.90 7.52
C GLU A 158 -1.27 -2.04 6.17
N ILE A 159 -0.02 -2.48 6.22
CA ILE A 159 0.84 -2.68 5.05
C ILE A 159 0.91 -4.17 4.75
N LYS A 160 0.25 -4.61 3.68
CA LYS A 160 0.18 -6.03 3.27
C LYS A 160 1.15 -6.37 2.16
N GLY A 161 1.51 -5.40 1.33
CA GLY A 161 2.42 -5.56 0.20
C GLY A 161 3.02 -4.23 -0.26
N GLY A 162 3.50 -4.17 -1.49
CA GLY A 162 4.05 -2.95 -2.10
C GLY A 162 5.56 -2.74 -1.92
N LYS A 163 6.05 -1.61 -2.43
CA LYS A 163 7.45 -1.19 -2.40
C LYS A 163 7.57 0.20 -1.78
N TYR A 164 8.55 0.40 -0.91
CA TYR A 164 8.68 1.62 -0.11
C TYR A 164 10.09 2.19 -0.19
N SER A 165 10.20 3.49 -0.44
CA SER A 165 11.47 4.20 -0.43
C SER A 165 11.27 5.69 -0.10
N ILE A 166 12.37 6.37 0.24
CA ILE A 166 12.40 7.81 0.50
C ILE A 166 13.51 8.48 -0.30
N LYS A 167 13.33 9.76 -0.63
CA LYS A 167 14.30 10.57 -1.38
C LYS A 167 15.25 11.33 -0.46
N GLN A 168 14.74 11.86 0.64
CA GLN A 168 15.48 12.63 1.63
C GLN A 168 15.92 11.72 2.77
N LEU A 169 17.22 11.71 3.04
CA LEU A 169 17.77 10.96 4.16
C LEU A 169 17.64 11.77 5.46
N ASN A 170 17.46 11.04 6.56
CA ASN A 170 17.55 11.63 7.88
C ASN A 170 19.01 11.94 8.23
N GLU A 171 19.26 13.17 8.68
CA GLU A 171 20.58 13.66 9.07
C GLU A 171 20.68 14.00 10.57
N ASN A 172 19.64 13.67 11.36
CA ASN A 172 19.58 14.03 12.79
C ASN A 172 20.60 13.29 13.67
N GLY A 173 21.21 12.21 13.16
CA GLY A 173 22.20 11.40 13.87
C GLY A 173 21.63 10.58 15.04
N VAL A 174 20.31 10.55 15.20
CA VAL A 174 19.58 9.80 16.23
C VAL A 174 18.99 8.52 15.64
N GLU A 175 18.48 8.57 14.41
CA GLU A 175 17.87 7.44 13.72
C GLU A 175 18.71 7.04 12.50
N SER A 176 18.43 5.86 11.93
CA SER A 176 18.99 5.50 10.63
C SER A 176 18.64 6.54 9.57
N ALA A 177 19.52 6.72 8.58
CA ALA A 177 19.28 7.59 7.43
C ALA A 177 17.95 7.29 6.71
N TYR A 178 17.50 6.03 6.76
CA TYR A 178 16.23 5.56 6.17
C TYR A 178 15.12 5.34 7.21
N GLY A 179 15.33 5.73 8.46
CA GLY A 179 14.46 5.34 9.57
C GLY A 179 13.06 5.95 9.55
N CYS A 180 12.87 7.00 8.74
CA CYS A 180 11.57 7.61 8.50
C CYS A 180 10.81 6.98 7.31
N THR A 181 11.32 5.90 6.68
CA THR A 181 10.64 5.27 5.52
C THR A 181 9.19 4.92 5.84
N ILE A 182 8.98 4.26 6.98
CA ILE A 182 7.67 4.07 7.61
C ILE A 182 7.76 4.70 8.99
N ASN A 183 6.91 5.67 9.27
CA ASN A 183 7.04 6.52 10.45
C ASN A 183 5.71 6.68 11.20
N ILE A 184 5.78 6.75 12.53
CA ILE A 184 4.64 6.92 13.42
C ILE A 184 4.93 8.08 14.37
N TYR A 185 3.96 8.95 14.60
CA TYR A 185 4.11 10.01 15.59
C TYR A 185 4.10 9.45 17.03
N ASN A 186 5.28 9.44 17.66
CA ASN A 186 5.53 8.80 18.96
C ASN A 186 4.49 9.13 20.04
N GLN A 187 4.15 10.41 20.24
CA GLN A 187 3.23 10.79 21.31
C GLN A 187 1.84 10.17 21.13
N ASN A 188 1.39 10.03 19.88
CA ASN A 188 0.12 9.41 19.59
C ASN A 188 0.20 7.89 19.71
N GLN A 189 1.33 7.27 19.38
CA GLN A 189 1.52 5.84 19.63
C GLN A 189 1.55 5.51 21.12
N ASP A 190 2.30 6.27 21.93
CA ASP A 190 2.36 6.10 23.39
C ASP A 190 0.97 6.25 24.03
N ALA A 191 0.12 7.10 23.43
CA ALA A 191 -1.28 7.29 23.81
C ALA A 191 -2.24 6.25 23.19
N ASN A 192 -1.76 5.26 22.44
CA ASN A 192 -2.54 4.25 21.71
C ASN A 192 -3.53 4.84 20.69
N LYS A 193 -3.16 5.95 20.05
CA LYS A 193 -3.93 6.64 19.00
C LYS A 193 -3.37 6.43 17.59
N ALA A 194 -2.15 5.91 17.49
CA ALA A 194 -1.48 5.65 16.23
C ALA A 194 -0.93 4.22 16.20
N SER A 195 -1.08 3.50 15.09
CA SER A 195 -0.50 2.17 14.90
C SER A 195 -0.16 1.87 13.45
N VAL A 196 0.86 1.03 13.25
CA VAL A 196 1.19 0.44 11.94
C VAL A 196 1.35 -1.06 12.13
N SER A 197 0.73 -1.83 11.23
CA SER A 197 0.91 -3.29 11.10
C SER A 197 1.57 -3.58 9.76
N ILE A 198 2.68 -4.31 9.75
CA ILE A 198 3.43 -4.65 8.52
C ILE A 198 3.44 -6.16 8.33
N ILE A 199 2.61 -6.63 7.42
CA ILE A 199 2.45 -8.06 7.09
C ILE A 199 3.34 -8.45 5.90
N GLY A 200 3.62 -7.51 5.00
CA GLY A 200 4.44 -7.73 3.82
C GLY A 200 5.02 -6.44 3.22
N GLY A 201 5.64 -6.56 2.05
CA GLY A 201 6.24 -5.44 1.31
C GLY A 201 7.76 -5.54 1.16
N VAL A 202 8.31 -4.64 0.32
CA VAL A 202 9.74 -4.51 0.04
C VAL A 202 10.18 -3.09 0.37
N PHE A 203 11.21 -2.95 1.20
CA PHE A 203 11.65 -1.67 1.71
C PHE A 203 13.08 -1.40 1.25
N ALA A 204 13.30 -0.28 0.55
CA ALA A 204 14.62 0.07 0.04
C ALA A 204 15.49 0.62 1.18
N ASN A 205 16.57 -0.08 1.52
CA ASN A 205 17.55 0.30 2.56
C ASN A 205 16.98 0.47 3.98
N PHE A 206 15.77 -0.04 4.21
CA PHE A 206 15.07 0.00 5.48
C PHE A 206 14.62 -1.41 5.84
N ASN A 207 14.79 -1.82 7.09
CA ASN A 207 14.24 -3.08 7.58
C ASN A 207 13.26 -2.82 8.72
N PRO A 208 11.94 -2.99 8.52
CA PRO A 208 10.93 -2.70 9.54
C PRO A 208 11.04 -3.60 10.79
N THR A 209 11.75 -4.73 10.72
CA THR A 209 12.00 -5.59 11.89
C THR A 209 13.26 -5.19 12.66
N ASP A 210 14.12 -4.36 12.05
CA ASP A 210 15.34 -3.87 12.68
C ASP A 210 15.05 -2.61 13.47
N LYS A 211 14.92 -2.79 14.78
CA LYS A 211 14.71 -1.71 15.74
C LYS A 211 15.74 -0.58 15.63
N THR A 212 16.98 -0.88 15.26
CA THR A 212 18.02 0.15 15.09
C THR A 212 17.80 1.05 13.88
N GLN A 213 16.97 0.61 12.93
CA GLN A 213 16.62 1.38 11.75
C GLN A 213 15.26 2.05 11.88
N ASN A 214 14.35 1.51 12.66
CA ASN A 214 13.05 2.11 12.87
C ASN A 214 13.20 3.41 13.66
N ALA A 215 12.53 4.46 13.20
CA ALA A 215 12.24 5.60 14.07
C ALA A 215 11.62 5.05 15.36
N HIS A 216 12.40 5.13 16.45
CA HIS A 216 11.96 4.89 17.82
C HIS A 216 11.47 3.47 18.20
N ASP A 217 11.94 2.39 17.56
CA ASP A 217 11.58 0.98 17.88
C ASP A 217 10.09 0.62 17.71
N ASN A 218 9.35 1.44 16.95
CA ASN A 218 7.90 1.55 17.05
C ASN A 218 7.07 0.68 16.08
N LEU A 219 7.71 -0.08 15.20
CA LEU A 219 7.03 -0.97 14.26
C LEU A 219 6.87 -2.37 14.84
N VAL A 220 5.67 -2.94 14.70
CA VAL A 220 5.36 -4.31 15.09
C VAL A 220 5.22 -5.16 13.82
N PRO A 221 6.01 -6.24 13.66
CA PRO A 221 5.84 -7.22 12.58
C PRO A 221 4.58 -8.07 12.75
#